data_AF-A0A6J1W6B5-F1
#
_entry.id   AF-A0A6J1W6B5-F1
#
_cell.length_a   1.000
_cell.length_b   1.000
_cell.length_c   1.000
_cell.angle_alpha   90.00
_cell.angle_beta   90.00
_cell.angle_gamma   90.00
#
_symmetry.space_group_name_H-M   'P 1'
#
loop_
_entity.id
_entity.type
_entity.pdbx_description
1 polymer ?
#
loop_
_entity_poly.entity_id
_entity_poly.type
_entity_poly.pdbx_seq_one_letter_code
_entity_poly.pdbx_strand_id
1 'polypeptide(L)'
;MPSEVGNLGEVLAYLQQAKPYLSFLCWPGDRYIVADCGGGTVDLTVHQIEQPQGTLKELYKASGGPYGAVGVDLAFEKLLCQIFGEDFIAMFKAKRPAAWVDLTIAFEARKRTAAPHRANPLNISLPFSFIDFYRKHRGQNVETALKRSRWEVGENVVL
;
A
#
# COMPACT_ATOMS: atom_id res chain seq x y z
N MET A 1 -11.73 -21.78 3.87
CA MET A 1 -10.91 -20.62 3.46
C MET A 1 -9.69 -20.61 4.37
N PRO A 2 -8.48 -20.95 3.93
CA PRO A 2 -7.32 -20.71 4.77
C PRO A 2 -7.14 -19.20 4.92
N SER A 3 -7.09 -18.76 6.17
CA SER A 3 -6.76 -17.40 6.59
C SER A 3 -5.45 -16.92 5.98
N GLU A 4 -5.37 -15.62 5.69
CA GLU A 4 -4.18 -14.91 5.21
C GLU A 4 -2.91 -15.44 5.89
N VAL A 5 -1.97 -15.97 5.09
CA VAL A 5 -0.70 -16.48 5.61
C VAL A 5 0.14 -15.26 6.00
N GLY A 6 0.56 -15.22 7.27
CA GLY A 6 1.44 -14.19 7.81
C GLY A 6 2.86 -14.27 7.24
N ASN A 7 3.75 -13.42 7.77
CA ASN A 7 5.12 -13.11 7.35
C ASN A 7 5.91 -14.18 6.54
N LEU A 8 6.94 -13.77 5.79
CA LEU A 8 7.79 -14.67 4.99
C LEU A 8 8.19 -15.99 5.69
N GLY A 9 8.46 -15.97 6.99
CA GLY A 9 8.78 -17.19 7.76
C GLY A 9 7.63 -18.21 7.81
N GLU A 10 6.39 -17.75 7.94
CA GLU A 10 5.19 -18.60 7.92
C GLU A 10 4.88 -19.10 6.51
N VAL A 11 5.05 -18.26 5.48
CA VAL A 11 4.93 -18.70 4.07
C VAL A 11 5.99 -19.76 3.78
N LEU A 12 7.24 -19.55 4.17
CA LEU A 12 8.30 -20.53 3.97
C LEU A 12 8.05 -21.80 4.76
N ALA A 13 7.58 -21.73 6.00
CA ALA A 13 7.21 -22.90 6.79
C ALA A 13 6.01 -23.66 6.18
N TYR A 14 5.02 -22.94 5.66
CA TYR A 14 3.89 -23.51 4.94
C TYR A 14 4.35 -24.20 3.64
N LEU A 15 5.20 -23.55 2.84
CA LEU A 15 5.79 -24.15 1.64
C LEU A 15 6.65 -25.38 1.99
N GLN A 16 7.35 -25.34 3.14
CA GLN A 16 8.11 -26.46 3.67
C GLN A 16 7.21 -27.64 4.06
N GLN A 17 6.01 -27.39 4.61
CA GLN A 17 5.00 -28.43 4.90
C GLN A 17 4.24 -28.88 3.64
N ALA A 18 4.01 -27.97 2.70
CA ALA A 18 3.36 -28.23 1.41
C ALA A 18 4.31 -28.87 0.38
N LYS A 19 5.58 -29.12 0.74
CA LYS A 19 6.59 -29.84 -0.07
C LYS A 19 6.07 -31.08 -0.80
N PRO A 20 5.25 -31.97 -0.21
CA PRO A 20 4.74 -33.16 -0.90
C PRO A 20 3.73 -32.83 -2.02
N TYR A 21 3.13 -31.64 -1.99
CA TYR A 21 2.14 -31.18 -2.97
C TYR A 21 2.77 -30.28 -4.03
N LEU A 22 3.84 -29.55 -3.67
CA LEU A 22 4.62 -28.74 -4.61
C LEU A 22 5.33 -29.63 -5.65
N SER A 23 5.80 -30.82 -5.29
CA SER A 23 6.41 -31.77 -6.25
C SER A 23 5.50 -32.22 -7.40
N PHE A 24 4.18 -31.99 -7.31
CA PHE A 24 3.22 -32.21 -8.41
C PHE A 24 3.02 -30.96 -9.30
N LEU A 25 3.41 -29.77 -8.84
CA LEU A 25 3.24 -28.50 -9.53
C LEU A 25 4.55 -27.91 -10.06
N CYS A 26 5.68 -28.28 -9.48
CA CYS A 26 7.01 -27.84 -9.87
C CYS A 26 8.00 -29.01 -9.92
N TRP A 27 8.80 -29.02 -10.97
CA TRP A 27 9.79 -30.04 -11.25
C TRP A 27 11.11 -29.71 -10.54
N PRO A 28 11.94 -30.71 -10.21
CA PRO A 28 13.24 -30.42 -9.65
C PRO A 28 14.10 -29.61 -10.64
N GLY A 29 14.78 -28.58 -10.13
CA GLY A 29 15.44 -27.56 -10.95
C GLY A 29 14.61 -26.30 -11.16
N ASP A 30 13.29 -26.35 -10.91
CA ASP A 30 12.44 -25.16 -10.97
C ASP A 30 12.82 -24.14 -9.91
N ARG A 31 12.64 -22.87 -10.28
CA ARG A 31 12.92 -21.72 -9.44
C ARG A 31 11.66 -20.89 -9.27
N TYR A 32 11.43 -20.43 -8.06
CA TYR A 32 10.34 -19.52 -7.77
C TYR A 32 10.84 -18.36 -6.90
N ILE A 33 10.08 -17.28 -6.95
CA ILE A 33 10.33 -16.07 -6.17
C ILE A 33 9.21 -15.97 -5.15
N VAL A 34 9.60 -15.71 -3.90
CA VAL A 34 8.67 -15.25 -2.87
C VAL A 34 8.83 -13.74 -2.76
N ALA A 35 7.73 -13.02 -2.91
CA ALA A 35 7.67 -11.59 -2.67
C ALA A 35 6.88 -11.35 -1.38
N ASP A 36 7.57 -10.90 -0.32
CA ASP A 36 6.94 -10.44 0.91
C ASP A 36 6.77 -8.92 0.84
N CYS A 37 5.53 -8.48 0.66
CA CYS A 37 5.17 -7.07 0.55
C CYS A 37 4.65 -6.56 1.89
N GLY A 38 5.57 -6.36 2.84
CA GLY A 38 5.27 -5.88 4.17
C GLY A 38 4.91 -4.39 4.25
N GLY A 39 4.72 -3.91 5.48
CA GLY A 39 4.40 -2.51 5.74
C GLY A 39 5.55 -1.55 5.42
N GLY A 40 6.79 -1.93 5.76
CA GLY A 40 7.98 -1.10 5.56
C GLY A 40 8.81 -1.50 4.35
N THR A 41 9.01 -2.81 4.16
CA THR A 41 9.88 -3.36 3.12
C THR A 41 9.08 -4.23 2.16
N VAL A 42 9.59 -4.33 0.94
CA VAL A 42 9.23 -5.41 0.02
C VAL A 42 10.48 -6.26 -0.13
N ASP A 43 10.43 -7.52 0.29
CA ASP A 43 11.55 -8.44 0.29
C ASP A 43 11.34 -9.54 -0.76
N LEU A 44 12.30 -9.68 -1.67
CA LEU A 44 12.30 -10.71 -2.72
C LEU A 44 13.34 -11.79 -2.40
N THR A 45 12.89 -13.04 -2.34
CA THR A 45 13.76 -14.21 -2.12
C THR A 45 13.55 -15.23 -3.21
N VAL A 46 14.64 -15.75 -3.78
CA VAL A 46 14.59 -16.75 -4.86
C VAL A 46 14.99 -18.11 -4.32
N HIS A 47 14.15 -19.11 -4.57
CA HIS A 47 14.41 -20.49 -4.17
C HIS A 47 14.46 -21.40 -5.40
N GLN A 48 15.22 -22.48 -5.27
CA GLN A 48 15.27 -23.60 -6.21
C GLN A 48 14.90 -24.89 -5.49
N ILE A 49 14.20 -25.77 -6.20
CA ILE A 49 13.89 -27.12 -5.72
C ILE A 49 15.03 -28.07 -6.11
N GLU A 50 15.66 -28.69 -5.11
CA GLU A 50 16.75 -29.64 -5.29
C GLU A 50 16.27 -31.11 -5.28
N GLN A 51 17.03 -31.97 -5.98
CA GLN A 51 16.84 -33.42 -5.98
C GLN A 51 17.71 -34.10 -4.91
N PRO A 52 17.37 -35.34 -4.52
CA PRO A 52 16.14 -36.09 -4.83
C PRO A 52 14.98 -35.78 -3.87
N GLN A 53 15.25 -35.13 -2.73
CA GLN A 53 14.26 -34.99 -1.65
C GLN A 53 13.33 -33.76 -1.79
N GLY A 54 13.43 -32.98 -2.87
CA GLY A 54 12.62 -31.78 -3.06
C GLY A 54 12.94 -30.68 -2.04
N THR A 55 14.19 -30.60 -1.59
CA THR A 55 14.61 -29.57 -0.63
C THR A 55 14.64 -28.20 -1.29
N LEU A 56 14.34 -27.16 -0.50
CA LEU A 56 14.39 -25.79 -0.97
C LEU A 56 15.78 -25.23 -0.70
N LYS A 57 16.45 -24.81 -1.76
CA LYS A 57 17.70 -24.06 -1.70
C LYS A 57 17.43 -22.60 -2.01
N GLU A 58 17.69 -21.74 -1.04
CA GLU A 58 17.73 -20.29 -1.29
C GLU A 58 18.92 -19.99 -2.22
N LEU A 59 18.62 -19.40 -3.39
CA LEU A 59 19.63 -18.99 -4.36
C LEU A 59 20.08 -17.55 -4.11
N TYR A 60 19.15 -16.70 -3.70
CA TYR A 60 19.37 -15.30 -3.41
C TYR A 60 18.65 -14.93 -2.13
N LYS A 61 19.41 -14.36 -1.19
CA LYS A 61 18.87 -13.78 0.04
C LYS A 61 17.82 -12.73 -0.25
N ALA A 62 16.92 -12.54 0.71
CA ALA A 62 15.98 -11.45 0.73
C ALA A 62 16.70 -10.13 0.38
N SER A 63 16.29 -9.54 -0.73
CA SER A 63 16.72 -8.20 -1.14
C SER A 63 15.48 -7.34 -1.31
N GLY A 64 15.52 -6.15 -0.72
CA GLY A 64 14.34 -5.33 -0.56
C GLY A 64 14.66 -3.87 -0.29
N GLY A 65 13.67 -3.01 -0.51
CA GLY A 65 13.76 -1.58 -0.26
C GLY A 65 12.48 -1.05 0.39
N PRO A 66 12.46 0.24 0.78
CA PRO A 66 11.38 0.87 1.54
C PRO A 66 10.15 1.17 0.67
N TYR A 67 9.65 0.14 0.00
CA TYR A 67 8.57 0.20 -0.98
C TYR A 67 7.29 -0.47 -0.47
N GLY A 68 7.25 -0.82 0.82
CA GLY A 68 6.08 -1.40 1.47
C GLY A 68 4.91 -0.42 1.57
N ALA A 69 3.88 -0.79 2.34
CA ALA A 69 2.68 0.01 2.52
C ALA A 69 2.91 1.47 2.95
N VAL A 70 4.01 1.77 3.64
CA VAL A 70 4.44 3.14 4.01
C VAL A 70 4.72 4.01 2.78
N GLY A 71 5.26 3.43 1.70
CA GLY A 71 5.47 4.14 0.44
C GLY A 71 4.16 4.66 -0.16
N VAL A 72 3.06 3.92 0.03
CA VAL A 72 1.73 4.31 -0.41
C VAL A 72 1.19 5.48 0.43
N ASP A 73 1.43 5.48 1.74
CA ASP A 73 1.05 6.59 2.63
C ASP A 73 1.80 7.89 2.27
N LEU A 74 3.10 7.78 1.98
CA LEU A 74 3.91 8.91 1.52
C LEU A 74 3.45 9.46 0.16
N ALA A 75 3.02 8.57 -0.76
CA ALA A 75 2.47 8.98 -2.04
C ALA A 75 1.14 9.74 -1.89
N PHE A 76 0.27 9.29 -0.98
CA PHE A 76 -0.97 9.98 -0.64
C PHE A 76 -0.72 11.37 -0.05
N GLU A 77 0.23 11.50 0.87
CA GLU A 77 0.59 12.81 1.40
C GLU A 77 1.13 13.75 0.31
N LYS A 78 2.01 13.26 -0.56
CA LYS A 78 2.50 14.04 -1.71
C LYS A 78 1.38 14.51 -2.61
N LEU A 79 0.37 13.66 -2.85
CA LEU A 79 -0.83 14.03 -3.60
C LEU A 79 -1.59 15.18 -2.92
N LEU A 80 -1.80 15.11 -1.60
CA LEU A 80 -2.42 16.19 -0.84
C LEU A 80 -1.62 17.50 -0.95
N CYS A 81 -0.29 17.43 -0.88
CA CYS A 81 0.58 18.60 -1.08
C CYS A 81 0.46 19.18 -2.49
N GLN A 82 0.36 18.35 -3.52
CA GLN A 82 0.17 18.80 -4.91
C GLN A 82 -1.18 19.48 -5.14
N ILE A 83 -2.24 19.03 -4.45
CA ILE A 83 -3.60 19.58 -4.61
C ILE A 83 -3.79 20.85 -3.77
N PHE A 84 -3.38 20.83 -2.50
CA PHE A 84 -3.73 21.88 -1.52
C PHE A 84 -2.56 22.82 -1.17
N GLY A 85 -1.34 22.46 -1.59
CA GLY A 85 -0.09 23.17 -1.29
C GLY A 85 0.63 22.59 -0.07
N GLU A 86 1.95 22.46 -0.18
CA GLU A 86 2.81 21.93 0.88
C GLU A 86 2.76 22.77 2.16
N ASP A 87 2.75 24.10 2.03
CA ASP A 87 2.62 25.04 3.14
C ASP A 87 1.30 24.85 3.89
N PHE A 88 0.21 24.59 3.16
CA PHE A 88 -1.10 24.32 3.76
C PHE A 88 -1.10 22.99 4.52
N ILE A 89 -0.59 21.91 3.92
CA ILE A 89 -0.55 20.59 4.57
C ILE A 89 0.32 20.63 5.82
N ALA A 90 1.50 21.26 5.76
CA ALA A 90 2.36 21.45 6.91
C ALA A 90 1.65 22.22 8.04
N MET A 91 0.96 23.31 7.71
CA MET A 91 0.21 24.10 8.68
C MET A 91 -1.01 23.35 9.25
N PHE A 92 -1.70 22.56 8.43
CA PHE A 92 -2.83 21.74 8.87
C PHE A 92 -2.37 20.67 9.87
N LYS A 93 -1.28 19.97 9.58
CA LYS A 93 -0.65 19.00 10.51
C LYS A 93 -0.29 19.65 11.85
N ALA A 94 0.31 20.84 11.82
CA ALA A 94 0.73 21.55 13.02
C ALA A 94 -0.46 22.06 13.85
N LYS A 95 -1.49 22.63 13.22
CA LYS A 95 -2.61 23.27 13.92
C LYS A 95 -3.78 22.32 14.22
N ARG A 96 -3.91 21.21 13.49
CA ARG A 96 -5.02 20.25 13.58
C ARG A 96 -4.52 18.79 13.55
N PRO A 97 -3.59 18.39 14.45
CA PRO A 97 -2.99 17.06 14.43
C PRO A 97 -4.01 15.92 14.58
N ALA A 98 -5.05 16.10 15.40
CA ALA A 98 -6.12 15.11 15.54
C ALA A 98 -6.86 14.86 14.22
N ALA A 99 -7.22 15.92 13.49
CA ALA A 99 -7.90 15.78 12.20
C ALA A 99 -6.99 15.21 11.11
N TRP A 100 -5.67 15.42 11.21
CA TRP A 100 -4.69 14.75 10.35
C TRP A 100 -4.64 13.24 10.62
N VAL A 101 -4.67 12.83 11.90
CA VAL A 101 -4.75 11.42 12.29
C VAL A 101 -6.02 10.78 11.74
N ASP A 102 -7.17 11.44 11.89
CA ASP A 102 -8.45 10.93 11.36
C ASP A 102 -8.40 10.73 9.85
N LEU A 103 -7.84 11.69 9.10
CA LEU A 103 -7.65 11.58 7.65
C LEU A 103 -6.75 10.38 7.29
N THR A 104 -5.65 10.20 8.02
CA THR A 104 -4.69 9.12 7.76
C THR A 104 -5.30 7.75 8.07
N ILE A 105 -6.08 7.63 9.16
CA ILE A 105 -6.81 6.40 9.50
C ILE A 105 -7.85 6.08 8.44
N ALA A 106 -8.62 7.07 7.99
CA ALA A 106 -9.61 6.89 6.93
C ALA A 106 -8.96 6.43 5.62
N PHE A 107 -7.81 7.03 5.26
CA PHE A 107 -7.02 6.61 4.10
C PHE A 107 -6.55 5.17 4.23
N GLU A 108 -5.98 4.80 5.36
CA GLU A 108 -5.42 3.47 5.61
C GLU A 108 -6.49 2.39 5.53
N ALA A 109 -7.67 2.64 6.13
CA ALA A 109 -8.81 1.74 6.02
C ALA A 109 -9.25 1.54 4.56
N ARG A 110 -9.20 2.62 3.76
CA ARG A 110 -9.56 2.55 2.34
C ARG A 110 -8.51 1.81 1.52
N LYS A 111 -7.23 2.03 1.80
CA LYS A 111 -6.09 1.33 1.21
C LYS A 111 -6.22 -0.19 1.40
N ARG A 112 -6.60 -0.68 2.59
CA ARG A 112 -6.83 -2.12 2.84
C ARG A 112 -7.94 -2.74 1.98
N THR A 113 -8.93 -1.93 1.59
CA THR A 113 -10.07 -2.39 0.77
C THR A 113 -9.88 -2.14 -0.73
N ALA A 114 -8.72 -1.61 -1.12
CA ALA A 114 -8.37 -1.38 -2.51
C ALA A 114 -8.32 -2.70 -3.28
N ALA A 115 -9.07 -2.80 -4.37
CA ALA A 115 -9.06 -3.94 -5.26
C ALA A 115 -8.51 -3.48 -6.63
N PRO A 116 -7.22 -3.72 -6.94
CA PRO A 116 -6.58 -3.20 -8.16
C PRO A 116 -7.25 -3.69 -9.46
N HIS A 117 -8.00 -4.79 -9.40
CA HIS A 117 -8.71 -5.37 -10.53
C HIS A 117 -10.12 -4.79 -10.73
N ARG A 118 -10.60 -3.94 -9.83
CA ARG A 118 -11.88 -3.23 -9.97
C ARG A 118 -11.61 -1.82 -10.48
N ALA A 119 -12.30 -1.45 -11.56
CA ALA A 119 -12.21 -0.11 -12.15
C ALA A 119 -12.89 0.99 -11.32
N ASN A 120 -13.47 0.66 -10.15
CA ASN A 120 -14.10 1.65 -9.30
C ASN A 120 -13.05 2.47 -8.56
N PRO A 121 -13.07 3.81 -8.70
CA PRO A 121 -12.24 4.70 -7.90
C PRO A 121 -12.48 4.48 -6.39
N LEU A 122 -11.43 4.69 -5.61
CA LEU A 122 -11.53 4.73 -4.16
C LEU A 122 -11.88 6.15 -3.72
N ASN A 123 -12.80 6.26 -2.76
CA ASN A 123 -13.24 7.54 -2.18
C ASN A 123 -12.82 7.60 -0.70
N ILE A 124 -12.16 8.67 -0.28
CA ILE A 124 -11.49 9.01 1.00
C ILE A 124 -11.97 10.41 1.42
N SER A 125 -13.14 10.45 2.03
CA SER A 125 -13.75 11.70 2.48
C SER A 125 -12.81 12.56 3.32
N LEU A 126 -12.61 13.82 2.90
CA LEU A 126 -11.86 14.81 3.67
C LEU A 126 -12.65 15.15 4.96
N PRO A 127 -12.02 15.10 6.15
CA PRO A 127 -12.69 15.49 7.39
C PRO A 127 -13.21 16.93 7.33
N PHE A 128 -14.35 17.21 7.97
CA PHE A 128 -14.91 18.57 8.04
C PHE A 128 -13.87 19.59 8.52
N SER A 129 -13.02 19.22 9.48
CA SER A 129 -11.95 20.08 9.98
C SER A 129 -10.95 20.47 8.89
N PHE A 130 -10.63 19.57 7.96
CA PHE A 130 -9.77 19.85 6.81
C PHE A 130 -10.43 20.87 5.86
N ILE A 131 -11.69 20.63 5.50
CA ILE A 131 -12.46 21.47 4.57
C ILE A 131 -12.63 22.88 5.14
N ASP A 132 -13.07 22.99 6.39
CA ASP A 132 -13.26 24.28 7.06
C ASP A 132 -11.93 25.02 7.23
N PHE A 133 -10.86 24.31 7.58
CA PHE A 133 -9.54 24.91 7.73
C PHE A 133 -8.98 25.41 6.39
N TYR A 134 -9.14 24.66 5.30
CA TYR A 134 -8.75 25.07 3.95
C TYR A 134 -9.49 26.34 3.53
N ARG A 135 -10.82 26.35 3.67
CA ARG A 135 -11.65 27.51 3.35
C ARG A 135 -11.21 28.77 4.11
N LYS A 136 -10.91 28.64 5.40
CA LYS A 136 -10.44 29.76 6.24
C LYS A 136 -9.05 30.27 5.87
N HIS A 137 -8.14 29.41 5.44
CA HIS A 137 -6.75 29.78 5.16
C HIS A 137 -6.51 30.22 3.71
N ARG A 138 -7.27 29.68 2.74
CA ARG A 138 -7.09 29.97 1.31
C ARG A 138 -8.21 30.83 0.71
N GLY A 139 -9.31 31.04 1.44
CA GLY A 139 -10.47 31.79 0.94
C GLY A 139 -11.19 31.12 -0.24
N GLN A 140 -10.92 29.83 -0.49
CA GLN A 140 -11.47 29.05 -1.60
C GLN A 140 -11.95 27.70 -1.09
N ASN A 141 -12.92 27.11 -1.79
CA ASN A 141 -13.46 25.80 -1.44
C ASN A 141 -12.55 24.67 -1.95
N VAL A 142 -12.55 23.53 -1.26
CA VAL A 142 -11.70 22.37 -1.61
C VAL A 142 -12.02 21.82 -3.00
N GLU A 143 -13.28 21.89 -3.42
CA GLU A 143 -13.73 21.46 -4.75
C GLU A 143 -13.10 22.30 -5.86
N THR A 144 -12.80 23.58 -5.58
CA THR A 144 -12.10 24.45 -6.54
C THR A 144 -10.64 24.04 -6.68
N ALA A 145 -9.99 23.64 -5.58
CA ALA A 145 -8.62 23.13 -5.59
C ALA A 145 -8.53 21.81 -6.35
N LEU A 146 -9.46 20.89 -6.08
CA LEU A 146 -9.56 19.59 -6.74
C LEU A 146 -9.77 19.74 -8.26
N LYS A 147 -10.72 20.59 -8.68
CA LYS A 147 -10.99 20.87 -10.11
C LYS A 147 -9.80 21.48 -10.86
N ARG A 148 -8.93 22.20 -10.17
CA ARG A 148 -7.72 22.80 -10.77
C ARG A 148 -6.56 21.81 -10.86
N SER A 149 -6.57 20.77 -10.04
CA SER A 149 -5.55 19.73 -10.09
C SER A 149 -5.75 18.88 -11.36
N ARG A 150 -4.65 18.49 -12.03
CA ARG A 150 -4.67 17.70 -13.28
C ARG A 150 -5.13 16.24 -13.11
N TRP A 151 -5.70 15.90 -11.96
CA TRP A 151 -6.24 14.58 -11.67
C TRP A 151 -7.68 14.55 -12.17
N GLU A 152 -8.04 13.60 -13.05
CA GLU A 152 -9.31 13.57 -13.78
C GLU A 152 -10.52 13.59 -12.86
N VAL A 153 -11.02 14.78 -12.53
CA VAL A 153 -12.30 14.96 -11.85
C VAL A 153 -13.43 14.54 -12.80
N GLY A 154 -13.70 13.22 -12.88
CA GLY A 154 -15.08 12.78 -13.00
C GLY A 154 -15.88 13.42 -11.87
N GLU A 155 -17.21 13.47 -11.95
CA GLU A 155 -18.04 14.08 -10.88
C GLU A 155 -17.72 13.56 -9.46
N ASN A 156 -16.88 12.51 -9.37
CA ASN A 156 -16.22 12.00 -8.18
C ASN A 156 -14.75 11.56 -8.44
N VAL A 157 -13.80 12.48 -8.75
CA VAL A 157 -12.47 12.34 -8.09
C VAL A 157 -12.67 12.81 -6.68
N VAL A 158 -13.01 11.83 -5.86
CA VAL A 158 -12.94 11.94 -4.43
C VAL A 158 -11.52 11.49 -4.16
N LEU A 159 -10.71 12.34 -3.50
CA LEU A 159 -9.80 11.74 -2.52
C LEU A 159 -10.67 10.78 -1.76
#